data_AF-T5LX80-F1
#
_entry.id   AF-T5LX80-F1
#
_cell.length_a   1.000
_cell.length_b   1.000
_cell.length_c   1.000
_cell.angle_alpha   90.00
_cell.angle_beta   90.00
_cell.angle_gamma   90.00
#
_symmetry.space_group_name_H-M   'P 1'
#
loop_
_entity.id
_entity.type
_entity.pdbx_description
1 polymer ?
#
loop_
_entity_poly.entity_id
_entity_poly.type
_entity_poly.pdbx_seq_one_letter_code
_entity_poly.pdbx_strand_id
1 'polypeptide(L)' 'MDTKFSVALHILSMISESSTILSSQSLAESVGTNASYIRKVIALLICSEIDL' A
#
# COMPACT_ATOMS: atom_id res chain seq x y z
N MET A 1 4.75 15.65 8.91
CA MET A 1 5.21 14.40 8.30
C MET A 1 4.27 14.10 7.14
N ASP A 2 4.79 13.84 5.94
CA ASP A 2 3.95 13.59 4.77
C ASP A 2 3.30 12.20 4.89
N THR A 3 2.05 12.17 5.40
CA THR A 3 1.38 10.92 5.79
C THR A 3 1.13 10.00 4.60
N LYS A 4 0.95 10.56 3.40
CA LYS A 4 0.78 9.77 2.16
C LYS A 4 2.03 9.00 1.77
N PHE A 5 3.19 9.66 1.86
CA PHE A 5 4.48 9.04 1.53
C PHE A 5 4.81 7.90 2.51
N SER A 6 4.64 8.15 3.82
CA SER A 6 4.86 7.13 4.84
C SER A 6 3.94 5.91 4.67
N VAL A 7 2.67 6.13 4.30
CA VAL A 7 1.71 5.04 4.03
C VAL A 7 2.12 4.24 2.80
N ALA A 8 2.54 4.91 1.72
CA ALA A 8 2.99 4.23 0.50
C ALA A 8 4.22 3.34 0.77
N LEU A 9 5.21 3.86 1.51
CA LEU A 9 6.41 3.09 1.87
C LEU A 9 6.07 1.88 2.75
N HIS A 10 5.17 2.05 3.72
CA HIS A 10 4.71 0.96 4.57
C HIS A 10 4.04 -0.15 3.75
N ILE A 11 3.14 0.21 2.83
CA ILE A 11 2.47 -0.75 1.93
C ILE A 11 3.49 -1.49 1.06
N LEU A 12 4.49 -0.78 0.50
CA LEU A 12 5.55 -1.38 -0.32
C LEU A 12 6.38 -2.41 0.48
N SER A 13 6.79 -2.08 1.70
CA SER A 13 7.51 -3.02 2.58
C SER A 13 6.67 -4.25 2.89
N MET A 14 5.39 -4.06 3.25
CA MET A 14 4.47 -5.19 3.49
C MET A 14 4.33 -6.12 2.28
N ILE A 15 4.20 -5.57 1.07
CA ILE A 15 4.10 -6.35 -0.17
C ILE A 15 5.43 -7.07 -0.46
N SER A 16 6.56 -6.40 -0.25
CA SER A 16 7.90 -6.96 -0.50
C SER A 16 8.26 -8.10 0.45
N GLU A 17 7.79 -8.08 1.70
CA GLU A 17 8.12 -9.07 2.72
C GLU A 17 7.07 -10.19 2.83
N SER A 18 5.88 -10.00 2.24
CA SER A 18 4.82 -10.99 2.31
C SER A 18 5.03 -12.13 1.29
N SER A 19 4.99 -13.37 1.78
CA SER A 19 4.91 -14.57 0.96
C SER A 19 3.47 -14.91 0.52
N THR A 20 2.50 -14.09 0.91
CA THR A 20 1.07 -14.30 0.66
C THR A 20 0.44 -13.09 -0.03
N ILE A 21 -0.65 -13.33 -0.77
CA ILE A 21 -1.43 -12.25 -1.38
C ILE A 21 -2.12 -11.44 -0.28
N LEU A 22 -1.73 -10.17 -0.14
CA LEU A 22 -2.33 -9.24 0.80
C LEU A 22 -3.58 -8.59 0.21
N SER A 23 -4.68 -8.64 0.96
CA SER A 23 -5.91 -7.94 0.59
C SER A 23 -5.82 -6.45 0.94
N SER A 24 -6.58 -5.61 0.23
CA SER A 24 -6.70 -4.18 0.58
C SER A 24 -7.23 -3.94 2.00
N GLN A 25 -7.98 -4.90 2.56
CA GLN A 25 -8.48 -4.84 3.93
C GLN A 25 -7.35 -5.11 4.94
N SER A 26 -6.54 -6.13 4.71
CA SER A 26 -5.38 -6.48 5.56
C SER A 26 -4.36 -5.34 5.61
N LEU A 27 -4.11 -4.70 4.47
CA LEU A 27 -3.25 -3.51 4.39
C LEU A 27 -3.84 -2.32 5.16
N ALA A 28 -5.16 -2.13 5.09
CA ALA A 28 -5.85 -1.04 5.77
C ALA A 28 -5.80 -1.18 7.30
N GLU A 29 -5.92 -2.41 7.81
CA GLU A 29 -5.79 -2.73 9.23
C GLU A 29 -4.39 -2.42 9.76
N SER A 30 -3.35 -2.77 9.00
CA SER A 30 -1.96 -2.47 9.40
C SER A 30 -1.64 -0.98 9.39
N VAL A 31 -2.17 -0.24 8.41
CA VAL A 31 -1.95 1.21 8.27
C VAL A 31 -2.85 2.04 9.21
N GLY A 32 -3.94 1.47 9.72
CA GLY A 32 -4.93 2.19 10.53
C GLY A 32 -5.84 3.10 9.70
N THR A 33 -6.26 2.64 8.53
CA THR A 33 -7.13 3.38 7.59
C THR A 33 -8.23 2.47 7.00
N ASN A 34 -8.84 2.86 5.88
CA ASN A 34 -9.82 2.05 5.19
C ASN A 34 -9.28 1.52 3.85
N ALA A 35 -9.84 0.37 3.41
CA ALA A 35 -9.43 -0.29 2.18
C ALA A 35 -9.62 0.58 0.92
N SER A 36 -10.58 1.52 0.93
CA SER A 36 -10.78 2.45 -0.20
C SER A 36 -9.60 3.39 -0.38
N TYR A 37 -9.06 3.91 0.72
CA TYR A 37 -7.86 4.72 0.71
C TYR A 37 -6.63 3.93 0.24
N ILE A 38 -6.46 2.69 0.74
CA ILE A 38 -5.38 1.79 0.29
C ILE A 38 -5.44 1.53 -1.22
N ARG A 39 -6.62 1.24 -1.77
CA ARG A 39 -6.77 1.03 -3.23
C ARG A 39 -6.35 2.26 -4.05
N LYS A 40 -6.65 3.48 -3.57
CA LYS A 40 -6.21 4.71 -4.23
C LYS A 40 -4.68 4.83 -4.20
N VAL A 41 -4.05 4.52 -3.06
CA VAL A 41 -2.58 4.55 -2.93
C VAL A 41 -1.93 3.51 -3.84
N ILE A 42 -2.43 2.27 -3.85
CA ILE A 42 -1.92 1.20 -4.73
C ILE A 42 -2.12 1.58 -6.21
N ALA A 43 -3.27 2.13 -6.59
CA ALA A 43 -3.51 2.59 -7.96
C ALA A 43 -2.49 3.66 -8.38
N LEU A 44 -2.14 4.58 -7.48
CA LEU A 44 -1.09 5.56 -7.73
C LEU A 44 0.29 4.89 -7.88
N LEU A 45 0.62 3.90 -7.05
CA LEU A 45 1.88 3.16 -7.13
C LEU A 45 2.01 2.39 -8.45
N ILE A 46 0.94 1.72 -8.89
CA ILE A 46 0.91 0.96 -10.16
C ILE A 46 0.97 1.91 -11.37
N CYS A 47 0.23 3.02 -11.34
CA CYS A 47 0.29 4.04 -12.40
C CYS A 47 1.61 4.81 -12.43
N SER A 48 2.45 4.71 -11.41
CA SER A 48 3.75 5.39 -11.37
C SER A 48 4.84 4.66 -12.18
N GLU A 49 4.48 3.65 -12.99
CA GLU A 49 5.42 2.91 -13.84
C GLU A 49 6.58 2.34 -12.99
N ILE A 50 6.25 1.34 -12.16
CA ILE A 50 7.27 0.41 -11.66
C ILE A 50 7.56 -0.54 -12.83
N ASP A 51 8.33 -0.05 -13.81
CA ASP A 51 8.96 -0.89 -14.83
C ASP A 51 10.05 -1.73 -14.14
N LEU A 52 9.66 -2.94 -13.72
CA LEU A 52 10.54 -4.01 -13.26
C LEU A 52 10.30 -5.25 -14.12
#